data_AF-A0A928CY16-F1
#
_entry.id   AF-A0A928CY16-F1
#
_cell.length_a   1.000
_cell.length_b   1.000
_cell.length_c   1.000
_cell.angle_alpha   90.00
_cell.angle_beta   90.00
_cell.angle_gamma   90.00
#
_symmetry.space_group_name_H-M   'P 1'
#
loop_
_entity.id
_entity.type
_entity.pdbx_description
1 polymer ?
#
loop_
_entity_poly.entity_id
_entity_poly.type
_entity_poly.pdbx_seq_one_letter_code
_entity_poly.pdbx_strand_id
1 'polypeptide(L)'
;MTEENKSFMKRIACWITSPAPEGRGVASMTALRFFAVLLLYIGALIVFARDPFFQRNGIFVYRQGIVTVFFAFVLTASLNWEMLLFGRVAGGNLILQLMQLPALTLLLARLTAFPSKPIGPKGILQHLFRYLHSVEQDTFNLTGSVPAWLSDLVGNWRISLCFMLILFFLSFRNLQLKLGLLLSILMILFGTAAAQGLSIWLIGGTLLLIAGYTFQFCRYDRVIFFENAVRRIARSGPCDSLLSSVMLSVLSSFYENGRVSRPQLLQLVQGVYAEKYPLQGNDLQLISAEIVRKMVYQYGLAQVHSSSEGEFLAPNPRLFRYDNLLGMAAVAPRLLLTASFAIVWIMLPVDLVPDGIPL
;
A
#
# COMPACT_ATOMS: atom_id res chain seq x y z
N MET A 1 -21.73 -10.05 -19.99
CA MET A 1 -20.31 -9.67 -19.75
C MET A 1 -19.47 -10.42 -20.78
N THR A 2 -19.04 -9.72 -21.84
CA THR A 2 -18.42 -10.30 -23.04
C THR A 2 -17.02 -10.90 -22.77
N GLU A 3 -16.61 -11.90 -23.56
CA GLU A 3 -15.27 -12.54 -23.52
C GLU A 3 -14.12 -11.51 -23.50
N GLU A 4 -14.29 -10.41 -24.23
CA GLU A 4 -13.34 -9.31 -24.32
C GLU A 4 -13.12 -8.59 -22.98
N ASN A 5 -14.19 -8.40 -22.20
CA ASN A 5 -14.11 -7.83 -20.85
C ASN A 5 -13.37 -8.75 -19.86
N LYS A 6 -13.51 -10.07 -20.00
CA LYS A 6 -12.75 -11.04 -19.17
C LYS A 6 -11.26 -11.02 -19.52
N SER A 7 -10.92 -10.95 -20.82
CA SER A 7 -9.55 -10.84 -21.29
C SER A 7 -8.87 -9.55 -20.81
N PHE A 8 -9.57 -8.42 -20.89
CA PHE A 8 -9.08 -7.13 -20.40
C PHE A 8 -8.86 -7.12 -18.87
N MET A 9 -9.83 -7.62 -18.09
CA MET A 9 -9.69 -7.73 -16.63
C MET A 9 -8.55 -8.67 -16.23
N LYS A 10 -8.34 -9.77 -16.97
CA LYS A 10 -7.20 -10.68 -16.77
C LYS A 10 -5.86 -10.02 -17.09
N ARG A 11 -5.81 -9.17 -18.13
CA ARG A 11 -4.61 -8.38 -18.46
C ARG A 11 -4.30 -7.34 -17.39
N ILE A 12 -5.30 -6.63 -16.87
CA ILE A 12 -5.13 -5.67 -15.77
C ILE A 12 -4.68 -6.39 -14.51
N ALA A 13 -5.34 -7.49 -14.14
CA ALA A 13 -4.96 -8.30 -12.99
C ALA A 13 -3.51 -8.77 -13.13
N CYS A 14 -3.13 -9.32 -14.30
CA CYS A 14 -1.76 -9.75 -14.59
C CYS A 14 -0.75 -8.60 -14.51
N TRP A 15 -1.11 -7.42 -15.01
CA TRP A 15 -0.25 -6.22 -14.95
C TRP A 15 -0.02 -5.74 -13.51
N ILE A 16 -1.06 -5.79 -12.67
CA ILE A 16 -0.97 -5.48 -11.24
C ILE A 16 -0.18 -6.58 -10.50
N THR A 17 -0.33 -7.84 -10.89
CA THR A 17 0.21 -8.99 -10.14
C THR A 17 1.62 -9.40 -10.55
N SER A 18 2.07 -9.07 -11.74
CA SER A 18 3.41 -9.45 -12.21
C SER A 18 4.49 -8.57 -11.58
N PRO A 19 5.63 -9.14 -11.17
CA PRO A 19 6.79 -8.33 -10.80
C PRO A 19 7.14 -7.41 -11.97
N ALA A 20 7.45 -6.14 -11.66
CA ALA A 20 7.79 -5.17 -12.70
C ALA A 20 9.03 -5.69 -13.48
N PRO A 21 9.00 -5.74 -14.83
CA PRO A 21 10.18 -6.10 -15.60
C PRO A 21 11.32 -5.13 -15.30
N GLU A 22 12.55 -5.64 -15.35
CA GLU A 22 13.76 -4.89 -15.05
C GLU A 22 13.77 -3.56 -15.81
N GLY A 23 13.95 -2.46 -15.07
CA GLY A 23 13.93 -1.11 -15.63
C GLY A 23 12.56 -0.45 -15.78
N ARG A 24 11.46 -0.98 -15.22
CA ARG A 24 10.20 -0.22 -15.02
C ARG A 24 10.18 0.51 -13.67
N GLY A 25 9.67 1.73 -13.67
CA GLY A 25 9.66 2.63 -12.50
C GLY A 25 10.61 3.82 -12.61
N VAL A 26 10.62 4.63 -11.56
CA VAL A 26 11.55 5.76 -11.41
C VAL A 26 12.67 5.36 -10.46
N ALA A 27 13.89 5.27 -10.98
CA ALA A 27 15.06 4.80 -10.25
C ALA A 27 15.83 5.93 -9.54
N SER A 28 15.80 7.14 -10.09
CA SER A 28 16.56 8.30 -9.60
C SER A 28 15.88 9.62 -10.00
N MET A 29 16.18 10.70 -9.27
CA MET A 29 15.78 12.08 -9.62
C MET A 29 16.41 12.55 -10.93
N THR A 30 17.53 11.95 -11.35
CA THR A 30 18.21 12.29 -12.60
C THR A 30 17.59 11.62 -13.83
N ALA A 31 16.67 10.68 -13.63
CA ALA A 31 16.03 9.98 -14.74
C ALA A 31 15.01 10.89 -15.45
N LEU A 32 15.00 10.92 -16.79
CA LEU A 32 14.00 11.66 -17.57
C LEU A 32 12.55 11.29 -17.16
N ARG A 33 12.34 10.02 -16.81
CA ARG A 33 11.04 9.51 -16.34
C ARG A 33 10.55 10.18 -15.05
N PHE A 34 11.45 10.57 -14.16
CA PHE A 34 11.09 11.32 -12.95
C PHE A 34 10.41 12.63 -13.31
N PHE A 35 11.02 13.40 -14.22
CA PHE A 35 10.45 14.67 -14.69
C PHE A 35 9.15 14.48 -15.46
N ALA A 36 9.04 13.42 -16.27
CA ALA A 36 7.80 13.10 -16.97
C ALA A 36 6.64 12.83 -16.00
N VAL A 37 6.86 11.99 -14.97
CA VAL A 37 5.85 11.71 -13.94
C VAL A 37 5.52 12.97 -13.13
N LEU A 38 6.53 13.75 -12.76
CA LEU A 38 6.34 15.00 -12.02
C LEU A 38 5.46 15.98 -12.81
N LEU A 39 5.72 16.14 -14.10
CA LEU A 39 4.91 16.97 -15.00
C LEU A 39 3.48 16.46 -15.13
N LEU A 40 3.27 15.14 -15.16
CA LEU A 40 1.92 14.56 -15.19
C LEU A 40 1.15 14.87 -13.90
N TYR A 41 1.79 14.78 -12.73
CA TYR A 41 1.13 15.12 -11.46
C TYR A 41 0.88 16.62 -11.29
N ILE A 42 1.83 17.47 -11.66
CA ILE A 42 1.63 18.92 -11.69
C ILE A 42 0.51 19.28 -12.69
N GLY A 43 0.53 18.67 -13.87
CA GLY A 43 -0.50 18.84 -14.90
C GLY A 43 -1.88 18.42 -14.38
N ALA A 44 -2.01 17.26 -13.74
CA ALA A 44 -3.24 16.79 -13.13
C ALA A 44 -3.75 17.78 -12.08
N LEU A 45 -2.87 18.28 -11.21
CA LEU A 45 -3.19 19.28 -10.19
C LEU A 45 -3.73 20.57 -10.81
N ILE A 46 -3.05 21.11 -11.84
CA ILE A 46 -3.47 22.34 -12.54
C ILE A 46 -4.82 22.14 -13.23
N VAL A 47 -5.02 21.00 -13.89
CA VAL A 47 -6.26 20.68 -14.59
C VAL A 47 -7.42 20.56 -13.60
N PHE A 48 -7.22 19.90 -12.45
CA PHE A 48 -8.24 19.85 -11.40
C PHE A 48 -8.50 21.23 -10.76
N ALA A 49 -7.47 22.03 -10.50
CA ALA A 49 -7.64 23.38 -9.97
C ALA A 49 -8.41 24.31 -10.92
N ARG A 50 -8.39 24.02 -12.22
CA ARG A 50 -9.19 24.70 -13.24
C ARG A 50 -10.61 24.17 -13.42
N ASP A 51 -10.98 23.09 -12.75
CA ASP A 51 -12.36 22.60 -12.80
C ASP A 51 -13.31 23.68 -12.23
N PRO A 52 -14.39 24.05 -12.95
CA PRO A 52 -15.39 25.02 -12.50
C PRO A 52 -15.93 24.73 -11.10
N PHE A 53 -15.94 23.47 -10.67
CA PHE A 53 -16.33 23.08 -9.32
C PHE A 53 -15.50 23.77 -8.22
N PHE A 54 -14.20 23.97 -8.47
CA PHE A 54 -13.30 24.63 -7.53
C PHE A 54 -13.17 26.13 -7.78
N GLN A 55 -13.84 26.68 -8.80
CA GLN A 55 -13.76 28.09 -9.13
C GLN A 55 -14.98 28.86 -8.61
N ARG A 56 -14.74 29.97 -7.93
CA ARG A 56 -15.76 30.97 -7.62
C ARG A 56 -15.28 32.32 -8.14
N ASN A 57 -16.00 32.89 -9.10
CA ASN A 57 -15.62 34.16 -9.75
C ASN A 57 -14.18 34.14 -10.32
N GLY A 58 -13.75 33.00 -10.87
CA GLY A 58 -12.40 32.82 -11.42
C GLY A 58 -11.29 32.55 -10.40
N ILE A 59 -11.60 32.56 -9.10
CA ILE A 59 -10.64 32.29 -8.03
C ILE A 59 -10.84 30.86 -7.51
N PHE A 60 -9.74 30.14 -7.29
CA PHE A 60 -9.74 28.81 -6.70
C PHE A 60 -10.20 28.85 -5.23
N VAL A 61 -11.22 28.08 -4.88
CA VAL A 61 -11.77 27.95 -3.53
C VAL A 61 -12.04 26.48 -3.21
N TYR A 62 -11.27 25.94 -2.26
CA TYR A 62 -11.51 24.60 -1.71
C TYR A 62 -12.62 24.64 -0.65
N ARG A 63 -13.68 23.84 -0.82
CA ARG A 63 -14.86 23.84 0.06
C ARG A 63 -15.11 22.54 0.82
N GLN A 64 -14.27 21.52 0.60
CA GLN A 64 -14.46 20.21 1.20
C GLN A 64 -13.87 20.15 2.61
N GLY A 65 -14.44 19.28 3.45
CA GLY A 65 -14.00 19.08 4.83
C GLY A 65 -12.63 18.42 4.93
N ILE A 66 -12.04 18.50 6.12
CA ILE A 66 -10.71 17.92 6.41
C ILE A 66 -10.68 16.39 6.23
N VAL A 67 -11.84 15.74 6.39
CA VAL A 67 -12.02 14.29 6.18
C VAL A 67 -11.59 13.86 4.77
N THR A 68 -11.87 14.67 3.74
CA THR A 68 -11.49 14.35 2.35
C THR A 68 -9.98 14.41 2.15
N VAL A 69 -9.30 15.37 2.79
CA VAL A 69 -7.84 15.48 2.76
C VAL A 69 -7.21 14.28 3.49
N PHE A 70 -7.74 13.94 4.66
CA PHE A 70 -7.29 12.78 5.42
C PHE A 70 -7.52 11.48 4.66
N PHE A 71 -8.67 11.35 3.99
CA PHE A 71 -8.97 10.22 3.13
C PHE A 71 -7.98 10.08 1.97
N ALA A 72 -7.67 11.18 1.28
CA ALA A 72 -6.63 11.20 0.25
C ALA A 72 -5.27 10.75 0.81
N PHE A 73 -4.90 11.26 1.99
CA PHE A 73 -3.67 10.89 2.67
C PHE A 73 -3.60 9.39 2.98
N VAL A 74 -4.66 8.81 3.55
CA VAL A 74 -4.71 7.38 3.84
C VAL A 74 -4.58 6.55 2.57
N LEU A 75 -5.25 6.93 1.49
CA LEU A 75 -5.13 6.24 0.20
C LEU A 75 -3.71 6.32 -0.35
N THR A 76 -3.13 7.51 -0.42
CA THR A 76 -1.76 7.73 -0.88
C THR A 76 -0.76 6.95 -0.02
N ALA A 77 -0.87 7.02 1.31
CA ALA A 77 -0.01 6.31 2.24
C ALA A 77 -0.13 4.79 2.09
N SER A 78 -1.35 4.27 1.93
CA SER A 78 -1.59 2.83 1.76
C SER A 78 -1.02 2.32 0.45
N LEU A 79 -1.25 3.02 -0.67
CA LEU A 79 -0.75 2.59 -1.98
C LEU A 79 0.79 2.72 -2.09
N ASN A 80 1.35 3.80 -1.56
CA ASN A 80 2.78 4.10 -1.69
C ASN A 80 3.66 3.42 -0.64
N TRP A 81 3.23 3.42 0.63
CA TRP A 81 4.12 3.08 1.75
C TRP A 81 3.81 1.72 2.37
N GLU A 82 2.55 1.28 2.35
CA GLU A 82 2.19 -0.07 2.78
C GLU A 82 2.29 -1.07 1.63
N MET A 83 1.63 -0.79 0.50
CA MET A 83 1.60 -1.70 -0.65
C MET A 83 2.82 -1.56 -1.56
N LEU A 84 3.61 -0.48 -1.42
CA LEU A 84 4.88 -0.29 -2.12
C LEU A 84 4.77 -0.42 -3.65
N LEU A 85 3.65 0.08 -4.21
CA LEU A 85 3.33 -0.04 -5.63
C LEU A 85 4.12 0.92 -6.53
N PHE A 86 4.69 1.97 -5.94
CA PHE A 86 5.28 3.11 -6.66
C PHE A 86 6.75 3.33 -6.29
N GLY A 87 7.48 2.22 -6.12
CA GLY A 87 8.91 2.21 -5.85
C GLY A 87 9.29 2.44 -4.38
N ARG A 88 10.61 2.50 -4.13
CA ARG A 88 11.20 2.72 -2.80
C ARG A 88 10.72 4.05 -2.19
N VAL A 89 10.38 4.05 -0.90
CA VAL A 89 10.00 5.25 -0.14
C VAL A 89 11.23 6.07 0.26
N ALA A 90 12.02 6.50 -0.72
CA ALA A 90 13.23 7.32 -0.52
C ALA A 90 13.56 8.11 -1.79
N GLY A 91 14.29 9.22 -1.63
CA GLY A 91 14.79 10.03 -2.74
C GLY A 91 13.67 10.58 -3.64
N GLY A 92 13.87 10.52 -4.96
CA GLY A 92 12.93 11.06 -5.96
C GLY A 92 11.53 10.44 -5.89
N ASN A 93 11.44 9.14 -5.60
CA ASN A 93 10.15 8.48 -5.47
C ASN A 93 9.32 9.04 -4.33
N LEU A 94 9.93 9.39 -3.20
CA LEU A 94 9.21 10.02 -2.09
C LEU A 94 8.60 11.37 -2.51
N ILE A 95 9.33 12.17 -3.29
CA ILE A 95 8.80 13.45 -3.82
C ILE A 95 7.58 13.19 -4.71
N LEU A 96 7.67 12.23 -5.63
CA LEU A 96 6.55 11.88 -6.50
C LEU A 96 5.34 11.37 -5.70
N GLN A 97 5.57 10.51 -4.71
CA GLN A 97 4.53 9.98 -3.82
C GLN A 97 3.82 11.10 -3.03
N LEU A 98 4.56 12.11 -2.57
CA LEU A 98 3.96 13.28 -1.90
C LEU A 98 3.22 14.18 -2.90
N MET A 99 3.72 14.32 -4.13
CA MET A 99 3.10 15.14 -5.17
C MET A 99 1.75 14.58 -5.66
N GLN A 100 1.52 13.26 -5.51
CA GLN A 100 0.22 12.64 -5.81
C GLN A 100 -0.90 13.13 -4.87
N LEU A 101 -0.56 13.45 -3.62
CA LEU A 101 -1.53 13.80 -2.56
C LEU A 101 -2.45 14.97 -2.94
N PRO A 102 -1.95 16.15 -3.38
CA PRO A 102 -2.82 17.28 -3.72
C PRO A 102 -3.75 16.97 -4.91
N ALA A 103 -3.25 16.30 -5.95
CA ALA A 103 -4.06 15.92 -7.10
C ALA A 103 -5.15 14.90 -6.72
N LEU A 104 -4.81 13.89 -5.90
CA LEU A 104 -5.76 12.92 -5.38
C LEU A 104 -6.80 13.58 -4.46
N THR A 105 -6.39 14.55 -3.65
CA THR A 105 -7.29 15.31 -2.77
C THR A 105 -8.35 16.06 -3.57
N LEU A 106 -7.96 16.71 -4.67
CA LEU A 106 -8.92 17.40 -5.55
C LEU A 106 -9.83 16.42 -6.29
N LEU A 107 -9.28 15.29 -6.76
CA LEU A 107 -10.10 14.23 -7.36
C LEU A 107 -11.16 13.74 -6.37
N LEU A 108 -10.76 13.33 -5.16
CA LEU A 108 -11.70 12.85 -4.15
C LEU A 108 -12.70 13.94 -3.74
N ALA A 109 -12.26 15.18 -3.61
CA ALA A 109 -13.13 16.32 -3.34
C ALA A 109 -14.20 16.53 -4.42
N ARG A 110 -13.86 16.29 -5.68
CA ARG A 110 -14.80 16.35 -6.80
C ARG A 110 -15.71 15.13 -6.85
N LEU A 111 -15.19 13.94 -6.54
CA LEU A 111 -15.95 12.70 -6.54
C LEU A 111 -16.96 12.62 -5.38
N THR A 112 -16.63 13.23 -4.25
CA THR A 112 -17.47 13.25 -3.04
C THR A 112 -18.37 14.47 -2.95
N ALA A 113 -18.43 15.27 -4.02
CA ALA A 113 -19.08 16.58 -4.10
C ALA A 113 -20.61 16.57 -3.91
N PHE A 114 -21.05 16.31 -2.69
CA PHE A 114 -22.26 16.91 -2.16
C PHE A 114 -21.85 18.11 -1.30
N PRO A 115 -22.62 19.20 -1.28
CA PRO A 115 -22.26 20.40 -0.55
C PRO A 115 -22.23 20.10 0.95
N SER A 116 -21.04 19.82 1.49
CA SER A 116 -20.78 20.00 2.91
C SER A 116 -21.12 21.45 3.26
N LYS A 117 -21.74 21.69 4.42
CA LYS A 117 -21.94 23.07 4.91
C LYS A 117 -20.59 23.80 4.81
N PRO A 118 -20.52 24.94 4.11
CA PRO A 118 -19.24 25.61 3.90
C PRO A 118 -18.64 25.96 5.26
N ILE A 119 -17.43 25.44 5.51
CA ILE A 119 -16.58 25.96 6.58
C ILE A 119 -16.39 27.43 6.23
N GLY A 120 -16.76 28.33 7.15
CA GLY A 120 -16.66 29.77 6.95
C GLY A 120 -15.26 30.21 6.50
N PRO A 121 -15.09 31.45 6.05
CA PRO A 121 -13.94 31.93 5.25
C PRO A 121 -12.58 32.01 5.96
N LYS A 122 -12.33 31.22 7.02
CA LYS A 122 -11.09 31.21 7.79
C LYS A 122 -10.26 29.99 7.40
N GLY A 123 -9.02 30.23 6.97
CA GLY A 123 -8.17 29.23 6.32
C GLY A 123 -7.88 27.98 7.16
N ILE A 124 -7.68 26.86 6.47
CA ILE A 124 -7.41 25.51 7.01
C ILE A 124 -6.25 25.51 8.02
N LEU A 125 -5.17 26.23 7.71
CA LEU A 125 -3.99 26.38 8.58
C LEU A 125 -4.33 27.08 9.91
N GLN A 126 -5.22 28.07 9.89
CA GLN A 126 -5.58 28.85 11.07
C GLN A 126 -6.46 28.03 12.04
N HIS A 127 -7.28 27.13 11.51
CA HIS A 127 -8.05 26.17 12.30
C HIS A 127 -7.16 25.07 12.89
N LEU A 128 -6.20 24.55 12.13
CA LEU A 128 -5.24 23.56 12.62
C LEU A 128 -4.34 24.14 13.72
N PHE A 129 -3.83 25.36 13.53
CA PHE A 129 -3.01 26.05 14.54
C PHE A 129 -3.80 26.37 15.81
N ARG A 130 -5.05 26.85 15.70
CA ARG A 130 -5.88 27.05 16.90
C ARG A 130 -6.19 25.76 17.63
N TYR A 131 -6.44 24.66 16.90
CA TYR A 131 -6.74 23.38 17.51
C TYR A 131 -5.52 22.79 18.24
N LEU A 132 -4.33 22.83 17.62
CA LEU A 132 -3.08 22.41 18.28
C LEU A 132 -2.80 23.26 19.53
N HIS A 133 -3.10 24.56 19.48
CA HIS A 133 -2.90 25.45 20.61
C HIS A 133 -3.98 25.29 21.71
N SER A 134 -5.22 24.94 21.35
CA SER A 134 -6.30 24.67 22.32
C SER A 134 -6.18 23.30 22.98
N VAL A 135 -5.60 22.32 22.30
CA VAL A 135 -5.35 20.98 22.86
C VAL A 135 -4.28 21.01 23.96
N GLU A 136 -3.38 21.99 23.93
CA GLU A 136 -2.36 22.19 24.97
C GLU A 136 -2.93 22.89 26.22
N GLN A 137 -4.06 23.62 26.11
CA GLN A 137 -4.61 24.42 27.21
C GLN A 137 -5.88 23.83 27.85
N ASP A 138 -6.69 23.03 27.14
CA ASP A 138 -7.95 22.47 27.67
C ASP A 138 -7.89 20.94 27.76
N THR A 139 -7.20 20.43 28.79
CA THR A 139 -7.43 19.07 29.26
C THR A 139 -8.62 19.09 30.23
N PHE A 140 -9.69 18.36 29.89
CA PHE A 140 -10.87 18.04 30.72
C PHE A 140 -12.04 19.06 30.80
N ASN A 141 -12.48 19.66 29.69
CA ASN A 141 -13.89 20.09 29.57
C ASN A 141 -14.61 19.26 28.49
N LEU A 142 -15.19 18.13 28.92
CA LEU A 142 -15.94 17.16 28.11
C LEU A 142 -17.34 17.65 27.67
N THR A 143 -17.67 18.92 27.86
CA THR A 143 -18.94 19.51 27.44
C THR A 143 -18.69 20.83 26.71
N GLY A 144 -18.83 20.85 25.37
CA GLY A 144 -19.05 22.13 24.69
C GLY A 144 -18.57 22.32 23.26
N SER A 145 -17.69 21.48 22.69
CA SER A 145 -17.36 21.61 21.26
C SER A 145 -16.89 20.28 20.68
N VAL A 146 -17.80 19.64 19.94
CA VAL A 146 -17.45 18.56 19.02
C VAL A 146 -16.34 19.07 18.09
N PRO A 147 -15.17 18.42 18.02
CA PRO A 147 -14.09 18.87 17.15
C PRO A 147 -14.58 19.01 15.70
N ALA A 148 -14.11 20.04 14.98
CA ALA A 148 -14.58 20.33 13.62
C ALA A 148 -14.46 19.13 12.66
N TRP A 149 -13.46 18.27 12.85
CA TRP A 149 -13.30 17.03 12.08
C TRP A 149 -14.37 15.98 12.41
N LEU A 150 -14.83 15.90 13.67
CA LEU A 150 -15.89 15.00 14.10
C LEU A 150 -17.26 15.52 13.65
N SER A 151 -17.47 16.84 13.65
CA SER A 151 -18.67 17.44 13.05
C SER A 151 -18.73 17.27 11.53
N ASP A 152 -17.59 17.34 10.84
CA ASP A 152 -17.50 17.05 9.41
C ASP A 152 -17.76 15.57 9.11
N LEU A 153 -17.32 14.66 9.98
CA LEU A 153 -17.54 13.22 9.87
C LEU A 153 -19.04 12.88 9.94
N VAL A 154 -19.78 13.51 10.86
CA VAL A 154 -21.22 13.33 10.99
C VAL A 154 -21.99 14.10 9.91
N GLY A 155 -21.52 15.30 9.55
CA GLY A 155 -22.14 16.16 8.55
C GLY A 155 -22.11 15.58 7.13
N ASN A 156 -21.06 14.82 6.79
CA ASN A 156 -20.91 14.14 5.49
C ASN A 156 -20.87 12.63 5.67
N TRP A 157 -21.94 12.04 6.24
CA TRP A 157 -22.01 10.60 6.56
C TRP A 157 -21.60 9.68 5.39
N ARG A 158 -21.85 10.07 4.14
CA ARG A 158 -21.43 9.32 2.94
C ARG A 158 -19.91 9.22 2.79
N ILE A 159 -19.20 10.34 2.96
CA ILE A 159 -17.72 10.38 2.86
C ILE A 159 -17.13 9.55 3.99
N SER A 160 -17.66 9.70 5.19
CA SER A 160 -17.26 8.95 6.37
C SER A 160 -17.51 7.46 6.20
N LEU A 161 -18.65 7.05 5.64
CA LEU A 161 -18.95 5.66 5.33
C LEU A 161 -17.98 5.10 4.28
N CYS A 162 -17.75 5.82 3.18
CA CYS A 162 -16.76 5.42 2.18
C CYS A 162 -15.36 5.30 2.77
N PHE A 163 -14.97 6.24 3.64
CA PHE A 163 -13.70 6.23 4.34
C PHE A 163 -13.57 5.00 5.24
N MET A 164 -14.60 4.70 6.05
CA MET A 164 -14.62 3.51 6.90
C MET A 164 -14.58 2.21 6.09
N LEU A 165 -15.34 2.11 4.99
CA LEU A 165 -15.29 0.95 4.09
C LEU A 165 -13.89 0.74 3.50
N ILE A 166 -13.20 1.82 3.12
CA ILE A 166 -11.85 1.71 2.58
C ILE A 166 -10.86 1.29 3.66
N LEU A 167 -10.95 1.84 4.87
CA LEU A 167 -10.13 1.38 6.00
C LEU A 167 -10.35 -0.12 6.27
N PHE A 168 -11.60 -0.57 6.22
CA PHE A 168 -11.95 -1.98 6.35
C PHE A 168 -11.35 -2.82 5.21
N PHE A 169 -11.51 -2.42 3.95
CA PHE A 169 -10.97 -3.15 2.79
C PHE A 169 -9.44 -3.19 2.78
N LEU A 170 -8.79 -2.11 3.20
CA LEU A 170 -7.34 -2.06 3.36
C LEU A 170 -6.83 -3.05 4.43
N SER A 171 -7.70 -3.59 5.29
CA SER A 171 -7.34 -4.56 6.33
C SER A 171 -7.25 -6.01 5.82
N PHE A 172 -7.73 -6.32 4.61
CA PHE A 172 -7.63 -7.69 4.06
C PHE A 172 -6.17 -8.15 3.88
N ARG A 173 -5.89 -9.46 3.86
CA ARG A 173 -4.49 -9.93 3.65
C ARG A 173 -4.09 -9.93 2.17
N ASN A 174 -5.04 -10.23 1.27
CA ASN A 174 -4.77 -10.40 -0.16
C ASN A 174 -4.74 -9.05 -0.90
N LEU A 175 -3.59 -8.71 -1.50
CA LEU A 175 -3.39 -7.49 -2.28
C LEU A 175 -4.40 -7.36 -3.44
N GLN A 176 -4.76 -8.45 -4.11
CA GLN A 176 -5.70 -8.43 -5.22
C GLN A 176 -7.10 -8.00 -4.76
N LEU A 177 -7.55 -8.54 -3.63
CA LEU A 177 -8.84 -8.16 -3.04
C LEU A 177 -8.81 -6.71 -2.56
N LYS A 178 -7.72 -6.27 -1.92
CA LYS A 178 -7.56 -4.86 -1.52
C LYS A 178 -7.71 -3.91 -2.71
N LEU A 179 -6.94 -4.12 -3.77
CA LEU A 179 -6.93 -3.25 -4.94
C LEU A 179 -8.22 -3.33 -5.74
N GLY A 180 -8.79 -4.55 -5.89
CA GLY A 180 -10.07 -4.75 -6.54
C GLY A 180 -11.19 -3.96 -5.86
N LEU A 181 -11.32 -4.10 -4.54
CA LEU A 181 -12.34 -3.41 -3.76
C LEU A 181 -12.15 -1.89 -3.73
N LEU A 182 -10.90 -1.43 -3.59
CA LEU A 182 -10.57 0.00 -3.63
C LEU A 182 -10.94 0.61 -4.99
N LEU A 183 -10.60 -0.08 -6.08
CA LEU A 183 -10.97 0.36 -7.43
C LEU A 183 -12.48 0.32 -7.64
N SER A 184 -13.19 -0.68 -7.11
CA SER A 184 -14.66 -0.73 -7.15
C SER A 184 -15.29 0.49 -6.47
N ILE A 185 -14.84 0.87 -5.27
CA ILE A 185 -15.37 2.07 -4.59
C ILE A 185 -15.08 3.33 -5.42
N LEU A 186 -13.84 3.50 -5.90
CA LEU A 186 -13.47 4.67 -6.70
C LEU A 186 -14.30 4.75 -7.99
N MET A 187 -14.59 3.61 -8.63
CA MET A 187 -15.44 3.55 -9.83
C MET A 187 -16.89 3.89 -9.52
N ILE A 188 -17.44 3.46 -8.38
CA ILE A 188 -18.78 3.86 -7.93
C ILE A 188 -18.83 5.38 -7.72
N LEU A 189 -17.85 5.93 -6.99
CA LEU A 189 -17.75 7.38 -6.76
C LEU A 189 -17.62 8.15 -8.09
N PHE A 190 -16.78 7.67 -9.00
CA PHE A 190 -16.65 8.24 -10.34
C PHE A 190 -17.96 8.19 -11.12
N GLY A 191 -18.68 7.08 -11.09
CA GLY A 191 -20.00 6.94 -11.71
C GLY A 191 -21.02 7.91 -11.13
N THR A 192 -21.05 8.09 -9.81
CA THR A 192 -21.94 9.07 -9.17
C THR A 192 -21.61 10.51 -9.52
N ALA A 193 -20.31 10.85 -9.64
CA ALA A 193 -19.88 12.18 -10.06
C ALA A 193 -20.17 12.43 -11.55
N ALA A 194 -19.99 11.41 -12.40
CA ALA A 194 -20.33 11.44 -13.82
C ALA A 194 -21.83 11.70 -14.03
N ALA A 195 -22.69 11.07 -13.22
CA ALA A 195 -24.14 11.27 -13.26
C ALA A 195 -24.57 12.70 -12.89
N GLN A 196 -23.76 13.42 -12.11
CA GLN A 196 -24.01 14.82 -11.73
C GLN A 196 -23.51 15.83 -12.78
N GLY A 197 -22.75 15.37 -13.78
CA GLY A 197 -22.20 16.21 -14.84
C GLY A 197 -20.71 15.93 -15.07
N LEU A 198 -20.40 15.36 -16.23
CA LEU A 198 -19.05 15.03 -16.64
C LEU A 198 -18.32 16.30 -17.13
N SER A 199 -17.36 16.81 -16.37
CA SER A 199 -16.52 17.94 -16.81
C SER A 199 -15.30 17.42 -17.57
N ILE A 200 -14.90 18.11 -18.65
CA ILE A 200 -13.68 17.79 -19.40
C ILE A 200 -12.44 17.87 -18.50
N TRP A 201 -12.48 18.76 -17.50
CA TRP A 201 -11.45 18.94 -16.48
C TRP A 201 -11.33 17.73 -15.56
N LEU A 202 -12.45 17.15 -15.09
CA LEU A 202 -12.45 15.93 -14.29
C LEU A 202 -11.85 14.76 -15.08
N ILE A 203 -12.25 14.56 -16.33
CA ILE A 203 -11.72 13.48 -17.18
C ILE A 203 -10.22 13.70 -17.43
N GLY A 204 -9.85 14.91 -17.89
CA GLY A 204 -8.45 15.23 -18.21
C GLY A 204 -7.53 15.11 -17.00
N GLY A 205 -7.95 15.61 -15.83
CA GLY A 205 -7.18 15.51 -14.60
C GLY A 205 -7.04 14.05 -14.15
N THR A 206 -8.11 13.26 -14.26
CA THR A 206 -8.09 11.83 -13.90
C THR A 206 -7.19 11.04 -14.84
N LEU A 207 -7.24 11.29 -16.15
CA LEU A 207 -6.37 10.65 -17.14
C LEU A 207 -4.89 10.98 -16.90
N LEU A 208 -4.56 12.24 -16.61
CA LEU A 208 -3.19 12.64 -16.28
C LEU A 208 -2.69 11.98 -15.00
N LEU A 209 -3.54 11.89 -13.97
CA LEU A 209 -3.19 11.22 -12.72
C LEU A 209 -2.96 9.71 -12.94
N ILE A 210 -3.83 9.04 -13.70
CA ILE A 210 -3.68 7.63 -14.07
C ILE A 210 -2.41 7.42 -14.89
N ALA A 211 -2.13 8.29 -15.86
CA ALA A 211 -0.89 8.24 -16.63
C ALA A 211 0.34 8.39 -15.73
N GLY A 212 0.32 9.32 -14.78
CA GLY A 212 1.40 9.46 -13.79
C GLY A 212 1.58 8.18 -12.97
N TYR A 213 0.50 7.59 -12.48
CA TYR A 213 0.55 6.29 -11.78
C TYR A 213 1.12 5.17 -12.64
N THR A 214 0.69 5.03 -13.90
CA THR A 214 1.19 3.95 -14.77
C THR A 214 2.68 4.10 -15.09
N PHE A 215 3.17 5.33 -15.26
CA PHE A 215 4.60 5.59 -15.46
C PHE A 215 5.44 5.38 -14.20
N GLN A 216 4.88 5.68 -13.01
CA GLN A 216 5.58 5.47 -11.74
C GLN A 216 5.49 4.02 -11.24
N PHE A 217 4.52 3.25 -11.72
CA PHE A 217 4.24 1.90 -11.22
C PHE A 217 5.48 1.00 -11.26
N CYS A 218 5.90 0.57 -10.08
CA CYS A 218 7.05 -0.29 -9.85
C CYS A 218 6.85 -1.01 -8.51
N ARG A 219 6.42 -2.27 -8.59
CA ARG A 219 6.28 -3.11 -7.39
C ARG A 219 7.65 -3.36 -6.78
N TYR A 220 7.85 -2.80 -5.60
CA TYR A 220 9.14 -2.85 -4.90
C TYR A 220 9.26 -4.02 -3.92
N ASP A 221 8.25 -4.89 -3.86
CA ASP A 221 8.17 -6.07 -2.98
C ASP A 221 9.29 -7.09 -3.23
N ARG A 222 9.58 -7.41 -4.49
CA ARG A 222 10.68 -8.31 -4.86
C ARG A 222 12.02 -7.76 -4.39
N VAL A 223 12.25 -6.47 -4.60
CA VAL A 223 13.54 -5.82 -4.26
C VAL A 223 13.73 -5.81 -2.74
N ILE A 224 12.68 -5.51 -1.98
CA ILE A 224 12.72 -5.56 -0.51
C ILE A 224 13.04 -6.96 -0.01
N PHE A 225 12.42 -7.99 -0.59
CA PHE A 225 12.66 -9.37 -0.21
C PHE A 225 14.15 -9.73 -0.32
N PHE A 226 14.77 -9.47 -1.46
CA PHE A 226 16.19 -9.76 -1.67
C PHE A 226 17.11 -8.82 -0.88
N GLU A 227 16.78 -7.53 -0.78
CA GLU A 227 17.59 -6.58 -0.01
C GLU A 227 17.62 -6.96 1.48
N ASN A 228 16.47 -7.34 2.05
CA ASN A 228 16.39 -7.82 3.42
C ASN A 228 17.14 -9.14 3.62
N ALA A 229 17.06 -10.06 2.65
CA ALA A 229 17.79 -11.32 2.71
C ALA A 229 19.31 -11.09 2.68
N VAL A 230 19.80 -10.27 1.76
CA VAL A 230 21.23 -9.92 1.65
C VAL A 230 21.71 -9.21 2.91
N ARG A 231 20.94 -8.25 3.45
CA ARG A 231 21.29 -7.59 4.72
C ARG A 231 21.40 -8.56 5.89
N ARG A 232 20.54 -9.59 5.96
CA ARG A 232 20.63 -10.62 7.01
C ARG A 232 21.85 -11.50 6.83
N ILE A 233 22.15 -11.90 5.60
CA ILE A 233 23.36 -12.67 5.30
C ILE A 233 24.62 -11.88 5.68
N ALA A 234 24.68 -10.60 5.29
CA ALA A 234 25.82 -9.73 5.58
C ALA A 234 26.02 -9.45 7.09
N ARG A 235 24.94 -9.43 7.89
CA ARG A 235 25.03 -9.20 9.34
C ARG A 235 25.56 -10.41 10.12
N SER A 236 25.37 -11.62 9.62
CA SER A 236 25.72 -12.85 10.36
C SER A 236 27.18 -13.30 10.18
N GLY A 237 28.00 -12.54 9.45
CA GLY A 237 29.45 -12.78 9.30
C GLY A 237 29.91 -13.03 7.85
N PRO A 238 31.22 -13.30 7.63
CA PRO A 238 31.75 -13.66 6.31
C PRO A 238 31.11 -14.97 5.84
N CYS A 239 30.48 -14.94 4.68
CA CYS A 239 29.76 -16.07 4.10
C CYS A 239 30.51 -16.55 2.85
N ASP A 240 30.70 -17.86 2.72
CA ASP A 240 31.30 -18.45 1.53
C ASP A 240 30.49 -18.09 0.28
N SER A 241 31.19 -17.75 -0.81
CA SER A 241 30.53 -17.37 -2.08
C SER A 241 29.56 -18.44 -2.57
N LEU A 242 29.92 -19.72 -2.45
CA LEU A 242 29.06 -20.86 -2.81
C LEU A 242 27.81 -20.97 -1.92
N LEU A 243 27.97 -20.76 -0.62
CA LEU A 243 26.84 -20.76 0.33
C LEU A 243 25.87 -19.62 0.02
N SER A 244 26.39 -18.43 -0.29
CA SER A 244 25.59 -17.27 -0.66
C SER A 244 24.83 -17.50 -1.98
N SER A 245 25.46 -18.10 -2.99
CA SER A 245 24.81 -18.44 -4.26
C SER A 245 23.67 -19.43 -4.08
N VAL A 246 23.86 -20.51 -3.29
CA VAL A 246 22.78 -21.45 -3.00
C VAL A 246 21.65 -20.79 -2.24
N MET A 247 21.96 -19.98 -1.21
CA MET A 247 20.93 -19.27 -0.45
C MET A 247 20.11 -18.34 -1.36
N LEU A 248 20.75 -17.61 -2.27
CA LEU A 248 20.06 -16.74 -3.23
C LEU A 248 19.19 -17.53 -4.22
N SER A 249 19.65 -18.67 -4.71
CA SER A 249 18.85 -19.55 -5.57
C SER A 249 17.62 -20.10 -4.82
N VAL A 250 17.79 -20.55 -3.58
CA VAL A 250 16.68 -21.01 -2.72
C VAL A 250 15.71 -19.87 -2.42
N LEU A 251 16.21 -18.66 -2.16
CA LEU A 251 15.38 -17.46 -1.98
C LEU A 251 14.61 -17.08 -3.25
N SER A 252 15.21 -17.24 -4.43
CA SER A 252 14.51 -17.06 -5.71
C SER A 252 13.38 -18.06 -5.86
N SER A 253 13.63 -19.33 -5.55
CA SER A 253 12.58 -20.36 -5.54
C SER A 253 11.49 -20.10 -4.49
N PHE A 254 11.83 -19.54 -3.33
CA PHE A 254 10.82 -19.11 -2.35
C PHE A 254 9.94 -17.97 -2.87
N TYR A 255 10.52 -17.00 -3.59
CA TYR A 255 9.76 -15.88 -4.14
C TYR A 255 8.78 -16.33 -5.23
N GLU A 256 9.20 -17.27 -6.08
CA GLU A 256 8.39 -17.75 -7.21
C GLU A 256 7.34 -18.80 -6.79
N ASN A 257 7.73 -19.77 -5.97
CA ASN A 257 6.90 -20.93 -5.64
C ASN A 257 6.26 -20.85 -4.25
N GLY A 258 6.65 -19.89 -3.40
CA GLY A 258 6.17 -19.72 -2.03
C GLY A 258 6.65 -20.80 -1.04
N ARG A 259 7.02 -21.99 -1.54
CA ARG A 259 7.53 -23.14 -0.79
C ARG A 259 8.66 -23.82 -1.56
N VAL A 260 9.62 -24.38 -0.85
CA VAL A 260 10.64 -25.27 -1.42
C VAL A 260 10.57 -26.60 -0.67
N SER A 261 10.35 -27.68 -1.42
CA SER A 261 10.37 -29.03 -0.88
C SER A 261 11.80 -29.57 -0.80
N ARG A 262 12.02 -30.58 0.04
CA ARG A 262 13.33 -31.24 0.18
C ARG A 262 13.96 -31.71 -1.15
N PRO A 263 13.24 -32.34 -2.09
CA PRO A 263 13.84 -32.75 -3.37
C PRO A 263 14.25 -31.56 -4.25
N GLN A 264 13.48 -30.47 -4.25
CA GLN A 264 13.82 -29.25 -4.99
C GLN A 264 15.06 -28.58 -4.39
N LEU A 265 15.18 -28.56 -3.07
CA LEU A 265 16.37 -28.06 -2.40
C LEU A 265 17.62 -28.87 -2.80
N LEU A 266 17.54 -30.20 -2.84
CA LEU A 266 18.66 -31.05 -3.25
C LEU A 266 19.10 -30.75 -4.69
N GLN A 267 18.15 -30.53 -5.60
CA GLN A 267 18.46 -30.14 -6.99
C GLN A 267 19.18 -28.77 -7.07
N LEU A 268 18.74 -27.80 -6.28
CA LEU A 268 19.38 -26.47 -6.23
C LEU A 268 20.79 -26.53 -5.65
N VAL A 269 20.99 -27.31 -4.58
CA VAL A 269 22.32 -27.54 -3.99
C VAL A 269 23.22 -28.26 -4.97
N GLN A 270 22.73 -29.29 -5.65
CA GLN A 270 23.48 -30.04 -6.65
C GLN A 270 23.87 -29.13 -7.83
N GLY A 271 22.97 -28.28 -8.32
CA GLY A 271 23.25 -27.39 -9.44
C GLY A 271 24.39 -26.40 -9.20
N VAL A 272 24.54 -25.92 -7.96
CA VAL A 272 25.60 -24.95 -7.61
C VAL A 272 26.90 -25.62 -7.16
N TYR A 273 26.81 -26.73 -6.42
CA TYR A 273 28.01 -27.42 -5.93
C TYR A 273 28.62 -28.38 -6.95
N ALA A 274 27.83 -28.99 -7.85
CA ALA A 274 28.33 -29.92 -8.86
C ALA A 274 29.30 -29.26 -9.85
N GLU A 275 29.23 -27.94 -10.01
CA GLU A 275 30.15 -27.17 -10.85
C GLU A 275 31.59 -27.17 -10.30
N LYS A 276 31.77 -27.32 -8.99
CA LYS A 276 33.08 -27.34 -8.33
C LYS A 276 33.46 -28.68 -7.68
N TYR A 277 32.49 -29.49 -7.29
CA TYR A 277 32.72 -30.73 -6.56
C TYR A 277 31.76 -31.83 -7.04
N PRO A 278 32.25 -33.02 -7.44
CA PRO A 278 31.40 -34.16 -7.72
C PRO A 278 30.88 -34.71 -6.38
N LEU A 279 29.66 -34.30 -5.99
CA LEU A 279 29.03 -34.71 -4.74
C LEU A 279 28.33 -36.07 -4.88
N GLN A 280 28.55 -36.97 -3.91
CA GLN A 280 27.79 -38.21 -3.77
C GLN A 280 26.47 -37.97 -3.00
N GLY A 281 25.50 -38.88 -3.13
CA GLY A 281 24.14 -38.71 -2.60
C GLY A 281 24.05 -38.46 -1.09
N ASN A 282 24.92 -39.07 -0.28
CA ASN A 282 24.93 -38.87 1.18
C ASN A 282 25.54 -37.51 1.57
N ASP A 283 26.60 -37.07 0.89
CA ASP A 283 27.22 -35.76 1.14
C ASP A 283 26.28 -34.63 0.76
N LEU A 284 25.51 -34.78 -0.33
CA LEU A 284 24.49 -33.84 -0.77
C LEU A 284 23.40 -33.65 0.31
N GLN A 285 22.99 -34.74 0.96
CA GLN A 285 21.99 -34.67 2.04
C GLN A 285 22.54 -33.95 3.28
N LEU A 286 23.80 -34.19 3.62
CA LEU A 286 24.45 -33.57 4.78
C LEU A 286 24.68 -32.06 4.55
N ILE A 287 25.14 -31.69 3.35
CA ILE A 287 25.32 -30.29 2.95
C ILE A 287 23.98 -29.56 2.91
N SER A 288 22.94 -30.16 2.30
CA SER A 288 21.62 -29.53 2.26
C SER A 288 21.00 -29.36 3.66
N ALA A 289 21.16 -30.34 4.56
CA ALA A 289 20.72 -30.21 5.95
C ALA A 289 21.44 -29.07 6.68
N GLU A 290 22.75 -28.92 6.47
CA GLU A 290 23.53 -27.84 7.06
C GLU A 290 23.12 -26.46 6.52
N ILE A 291 22.85 -26.35 5.21
CA ILE A 291 22.36 -25.13 4.57
C ILE A 291 20.99 -24.74 5.15
N VAL A 292 20.08 -25.70 5.31
CA VAL A 292 18.77 -25.47 5.95
C VAL A 292 18.93 -25.00 7.37
N ARG A 293 19.78 -25.69 8.16
CA ARG A 293 20.06 -25.31 9.54
C ARG A 293 20.55 -23.87 9.62
N LYS A 294 21.51 -23.49 8.77
CA LYS A 294 22.01 -22.11 8.71
C LYS A 294 20.93 -21.13 8.28
N MET A 295 20.15 -21.43 7.24
CA MET A 295 19.08 -20.55 6.76
C MET A 295 17.99 -20.31 7.80
N VAL A 296 17.63 -21.32 8.59
CA VAL A 296 16.59 -21.22 9.62
C VAL A 296 17.12 -20.56 10.89
N TYR A 297 18.22 -21.06 11.44
CA TYR A 297 18.67 -20.69 12.78
C TYR A 297 19.70 -19.55 12.80
N GLN A 298 20.61 -19.50 11.81
CA GLN A 298 21.70 -18.51 11.80
C GLN A 298 21.30 -17.22 11.07
N TYR A 299 20.62 -17.34 9.93
CA TYR A 299 20.25 -16.19 9.10
C TYR A 299 18.77 -15.81 9.22
N GLY A 300 17.92 -16.69 9.78
CA GLY A 300 16.49 -16.44 9.96
C GLY A 300 15.75 -16.16 8.65
N LEU A 301 16.18 -16.76 7.54
CA LEU A 301 15.65 -16.56 6.19
C LEU A 301 14.44 -17.45 5.90
N ALA A 302 14.39 -18.64 6.50
CA ALA A 302 13.35 -19.64 6.25
C ALA A 302 12.71 -20.14 7.55
N GLN A 303 11.50 -20.67 7.43
CA GLN A 303 10.76 -21.37 8.47
C GLN A 303 10.35 -22.75 7.95
N VAL A 304 10.60 -23.78 8.77
CA VAL A 304 10.18 -25.15 8.46
C VAL A 304 8.70 -25.28 8.82
N HIS A 305 7.91 -25.76 7.87
CA HIS A 305 6.50 -26.08 8.07
C HIS A 305 6.30 -27.55 7.72
N SER A 306 5.47 -28.22 8.52
CA SER A 306 5.07 -29.61 8.29
C SER A 306 3.61 -29.58 7.81
N SER A 307 3.34 -30.16 6.64
CA SER A 307 1.99 -30.40 6.13
C SER A 307 1.74 -31.90 5.99
N SER A 308 0.50 -32.29 5.71
CA SER A 308 0.11 -33.65 5.35
C SER A 308 0.87 -34.20 4.13
N GLU A 309 1.39 -33.32 3.27
CA GLU A 309 2.21 -33.66 2.10
C GLU A 309 3.72 -33.80 2.42
N GLY A 310 4.13 -33.57 3.67
CA GLY A 310 5.52 -33.63 4.14
C GLY A 310 6.08 -32.28 4.61
N GLU A 311 7.38 -32.27 4.91
CA GLU A 311 8.11 -31.07 5.36
C GLU A 311 8.51 -30.17 4.18
N PHE A 312 8.23 -28.88 4.31
CA PHE A 312 8.63 -27.87 3.33
C PHE A 312 9.18 -26.63 4.03
N LEU A 313 10.04 -25.91 3.31
CA LEU A 313 10.58 -24.64 3.74
C LEU A 313 9.73 -23.51 3.15
N ALA A 314 9.36 -22.56 3.99
CA ALA A 314 8.70 -21.32 3.59
C ALA A 314 9.59 -20.12 3.93
N PRO A 315 9.53 -19.02 3.15
CA PRO A 315 10.27 -17.81 3.48
C PRO A 315 9.76 -17.20 4.79
N ASN A 316 10.66 -16.66 5.60
CA ASN A 316 10.27 -15.92 6.79
C ASN A 316 9.42 -14.69 6.40
N PRO A 317 8.20 -14.50 6.95
CA PRO A 317 7.33 -13.38 6.58
C PRO A 317 7.94 -12.00 6.86
N ARG A 318 8.94 -11.92 7.75
CA ARG A 318 9.69 -10.69 8.01
C ARG A 318 10.57 -10.25 6.84
N LEU A 319 10.87 -11.11 5.86
CA LEU A 319 11.63 -10.74 4.67
C LEU A 319 10.84 -9.82 3.73
N PHE A 320 9.51 -9.96 3.71
CA PHE A 320 8.61 -9.13 2.90
C PHE A 320 8.28 -7.79 3.55
N ARG A 321 8.66 -7.57 4.81
CA ARG A 321 8.37 -6.32 5.53
C ARG A 321 9.47 -5.30 5.28
N TYR A 322 9.06 -4.10 4.88
CA TYR A 322 9.93 -2.94 4.88
C TYR A 322 9.64 -2.11 6.13
N ASP A 323 10.59 -2.07 7.06
CA ASP A 323 10.47 -1.25 8.27
C ASP A 323 10.62 0.22 7.87
N ASN A 324 9.50 0.88 7.64
CA ASN A 324 9.43 2.30 7.33
C ASN A 324 8.49 2.99 8.32
N LEU A 325 8.98 4.06 8.95
CA LEU A 325 8.18 4.92 9.82
C LEU A 325 6.93 5.45 9.10
N LEU A 326 7.05 5.74 7.80
CA LEU A 326 5.92 6.18 6.98
C LEU A 326 4.90 5.06 6.73
N GLY A 327 5.32 3.79 6.77
CA GLY A 327 4.38 2.66 6.72
C GLY A 327 3.41 2.66 7.91
N MET A 328 3.85 3.12 9.09
CA MET A 328 2.96 3.28 10.24
C MET A 328 1.87 4.33 10.00
N ALA A 329 2.15 5.38 9.23
CA ALA A 329 1.14 6.41 8.90
C ALA A 329 -0.04 5.84 8.09
N ALA A 330 0.19 4.79 7.29
CA ALA A 330 -0.88 4.08 6.58
C ALA A 330 -1.64 3.09 7.48
N VAL A 331 -0.98 2.51 8.50
CA VAL A 331 -1.58 1.50 9.39
C VAL A 331 -2.32 2.14 10.56
N ALA A 332 -1.82 3.24 11.11
CA ALA A 332 -2.35 3.89 12.30
C ALA A 332 -3.86 4.25 12.20
N PRO A 333 -4.37 4.80 11.08
CA PRO A 333 -5.80 5.11 10.96
C PRO A 333 -6.70 3.87 11.06
N ARG A 334 -6.25 2.72 10.53
CA ARG A 334 -6.98 1.45 10.67
C ARG A 334 -6.93 0.93 12.09
N LEU A 335 -5.76 0.98 12.72
CA LEU A 335 -5.59 0.52 14.09
C LEU A 335 -6.47 1.34 15.05
N LEU A 336 -6.54 2.66 14.85
CA LEU A 336 -7.45 3.54 15.57
C LEU A 336 -8.91 3.18 15.33
N LEU A 337 -9.31 2.89 14.08
CA LEU A 337 -10.68 2.48 13.78
C LEU A 337 -11.04 1.15 14.44
N THR A 338 -10.15 0.15 14.37
CA THR A 338 -10.36 -1.16 15.01
C THR A 338 -10.41 -1.04 16.53
N ALA A 339 -9.53 -0.23 17.12
CA ALA A 339 -9.55 0.05 18.56
C ALA A 339 -10.83 0.78 18.97
N SER A 340 -11.27 1.76 18.19
CA SER A 340 -12.52 2.48 18.43
C SER A 340 -13.72 1.54 18.35
N PHE A 341 -13.76 0.66 17.35
CA PHE A 341 -14.80 -0.36 17.22
C PHE A 341 -14.79 -1.33 18.40
N ALA A 342 -13.61 -1.78 18.85
CA ALA A 342 -13.48 -2.64 20.02
C ALA A 342 -13.93 -1.95 21.31
N ILE A 343 -13.65 -0.65 21.49
CA ILE A 343 -14.13 0.12 22.64
C ILE A 343 -15.65 0.26 22.59
N VAL A 344 -16.21 0.62 21.43
CA VAL A 344 -17.67 0.72 21.23
C VAL A 344 -18.34 -0.62 21.48
N TRP A 345 -17.71 -1.72 21.05
CA TRP A 345 -18.17 -3.08 21.31
C TRP A 345 -18.26 -3.38 22.81
N ILE A 346 -17.17 -3.17 23.55
CA ILE A 346 -17.11 -3.43 25.00
C ILE A 346 -18.16 -2.59 25.74
N MET A 347 -18.47 -1.39 25.24
CA MET A 347 -19.46 -0.49 25.83
C MET A 347 -20.90 -0.79 25.40
N LEU A 348 -21.11 -1.67 24.41
CA LEU A 348 -22.43 -2.00 23.91
C LEU A 348 -23.06 -3.08 24.80
N PRO A 349 -24.28 -2.87 25.33
CA PRO A 349 -24.95 -3.84 26.20
C PRO A 349 -25.45 -5.09 25.45
N VAL A 350 -25.12 -5.22 24.17
CA VAL A 350 -25.57 -6.30 23.28
C VAL A 350 -24.34 -6.84 22.54
N ASP A 351 -23.97 -8.09 22.79
CA ASP A 351 -23.00 -8.82 21.98
C ASP A 351 -23.54 -9.00 20.56
N LEU A 352 -22.88 -8.41 19.54
CA LEU A 352 -23.26 -8.67 18.14
C LEU A 352 -22.59 -9.92 17.54
N VAL A 353 -21.72 -10.61 18.29
CA VAL A 353 -21.05 -11.85 17.90
C VAL A 353 -21.43 -12.85 18.97
N PRO A 354 -22.38 -13.75 18.72
CA PRO A 354 -22.68 -14.79 19.68
C PRO A 354 -21.41 -15.64 19.88
N ASP A 355 -21.05 -15.89 21.14
CA ASP A 355 -19.92 -16.72 21.62
C ASP A 355 -19.94 -18.20 21.15
N GLY A 356 -20.71 -18.52 20.12
CA GLY A 356 -21.08 -19.88 19.71
C GLY A 356 -20.45 -20.38 18.42
N ILE A 357 -19.22 -19.99 18.06
CA ILE A 357 -18.46 -20.71 17.03
C ILE A 357 -17.52 -21.69 17.74
N PRO A 358 -17.88 -22.99 17.85
CA PRO A 358 -16.95 -23.99 18.39
C PRO A 358 -15.74 -24.13 17.45
N LEU A 359 -14.56 -24.20 18.08
CA LEU A 359 -13.23 -24.39 17.48
C LEU A 359 -13.13 -25.64 16.61
#